data_AF-D9PZ82-F1
#
_entry.id   AF-D9PZ82-F1
#
_cell.length_a   1.000
_cell.length_b   1.000
_cell.length_c   1.000
_cell.angle_alpha   90.00
_cell.angle_beta   90.00
_cell.angle_gamma   90.00
#
_symmetry.space_group_name_H-M   'P 1'
#
loop_
_entity.id
_entity.type
_entity.pdbx_description
1 polymer ?
#
loop_
_entity_poly.entity_id
_entity_poly.type
_entity_poly.pdbx_seq_one_letter_code
_entity_poly.pdbx_strand_id
1 'polypeptide(L)'
;MILSTGNEEIDSRLGGGIPHPSLIAVEGDNGSGKTSIALLLAQTYLRAGLSVVYFTNEGGSYTFVNKAKESGFDLFDYFLRGSLRVYTMNVGVPVTRNTAEKLLGALSYIFTSGRLGFDAAVIDTLSYLSSAAPESSIKMLFEALRKSADRGMSVVVTFHPNTLPKALSEPIKATCDGYIKLSEASLGGRRLKVLTIVKLKGLPSGAQSSITFDVDPAFGIKVIPIVLS
;
A
#
# COMPACT_ATOMS: atom_id res chain seq x y z
N MET A 1 -3.22 6.34 -16.98
CA MET A 1 -3.95 5.08 -17.26
C MET A 1 -4.72 4.67 -16.02
N ILE A 2 -5.85 3.97 -16.15
CA ILE A 2 -6.53 3.31 -15.02
C ILE A 2 -6.29 1.80 -15.16
N LEU A 3 -5.88 1.14 -14.08
CA LEU A 3 -5.60 -0.29 -14.03
C LEU A 3 -6.66 -0.98 -13.19
N SER A 4 -7.36 -1.95 -13.77
CA SER A 4 -8.32 -2.79 -13.06
C SER A 4 -7.64 -3.56 -11.93
N THR A 5 -8.25 -3.55 -10.75
CA THR A 5 -7.84 -4.36 -9.60
C THR A 5 -8.21 -5.83 -9.75
N GLY A 6 -8.80 -6.23 -10.88
CA GLY A 6 -9.30 -7.58 -11.15
C GLY A 6 -10.33 -8.08 -10.14
N ASN A 7 -10.89 -7.16 -9.34
CA ASN A 7 -12.07 -7.37 -8.52
C ASN A 7 -13.11 -6.38 -9.01
N GLU A 8 -14.10 -6.88 -9.74
CA GLU A 8 -15.12 -6.05 -10.41
C GLU A 8 -15.89 -5.16 -9.43
N GLU A 9 -16.17 -5.68 -8.22
CA GLU A 9 -16.87 -4.94 -7.19
C GLU A 9 -16.02 -3.77 -6.68
N ILE A 10 -14.72 -3.97 -6.48
CA ILE A 10 -13.80 -2.89 -6.10
C ILE A 10 -13.64 -1.90 -7.25
N ASP A 11 -13.44 -2.37 -8.49
CA ASP A 11 -13.24 -1.51 -9.65
C ASP A 11 -14.45 -0.61 -9.91
N SER A 12 -15.68 -1.14 -9.76
CA SER A 12 -16.90 -0.34 -9.90
C SER A 12 -16.94 0.85 -8.93
N ARG A 13 -16.37 0.68 -7.73
CA ARG A 13 -16.30 1.71 -6.67
C ARG A 13 -15.12 2.66 -6.86
N LEU A 14 -14.05 2.22 -7.54
CA LEU A 14 -12.88 3.03 -7.87
C LEU A 14 -13.00 3.78 -9.21
N GLY A 15 -14.10 3.61 -9.95
CA GLY A 15 -14.26 4.21 -11.28
C GLY A 15 -13.48 3.48 -12.38
N GLY A 16 -13.37 2.15 -12.25
CA GLY A 16 -12.71 1.25 -13.20
C GLY A 16 -11.36 0.70 -12.73
N GLY A 17 -10.85 1.17 -11.58
CA GLY A 17 -9.60 0.68 -10.98
C GLY A 17 -8.72 1.80 -10.42
N ILE A 18 -7.41 1.59 -10.36
CA ILE A 18 -6.45 2.53 -9.76
C ILE A 18 -5.65 3.31 -10.81
N PRO A 19 -5.26 4.57 -10.53
CA PRO A 19 -4.43 5.34 -11.45
C PRO A 19 -3.00 4.80 -11.54
N HIS A 20 -2.44 4.81 -12.75
CA HIS A 20 -1.02 4.58 -13.03
C HIS A 20 -0.49 5.64 -14.01
N PRO A 21 0.69 6.24 -13.74
CA PRO A 21 1.44 6.20 -12.47
C PRO A 21 0.71 6.94 -11.34
N SER A 22 0.99 6.60 -10.09
CA SER A 22 0.37 7.26 -8.92
C SER A 22 1.14 7.05 -7.62
N LEU A 23 0.99 7.98 -6.67
CA LEU A 23 1.32 7.76 -5.26
C LEU A 23 0.04 7.52 -4.45
N ILE A 24 -0.11 6.32 -3.89
CA ILE A 24 -1.26 5.91 -3.07
C ILE A 24 -0.81 5.65 -1.63
N ALA A 25 -1.44 6.34 -0.68
CA ALA A 25 -1.27 6.09 0.75
C ALA A 25 -2.44 5.27 1.30
N VAL A 26 -2.14 4.27 2.13
CA VAL A 26 -3.12 3.42 2.81
C VAL A 26 -2.91 3.54 4.32
N GLU A 27 -3.80 4.28 4.99
CA GLU A 27 -3.83 4.46 6.45
C GLU A 27 -4.74 3.41 7.08
N GLY A 28 -4.36 2.79 8.20
CA GLY A 28 -5.30 1.96 8.97
C GLY A 28 -4.72 1.36 10.25
N ASP A 29 -5.59 0.95 11.16
CA ASP A 29 -5.22 0.27 12.41
C ASP A 29 -4.66 -1.15 12.14
N ASN A 30 -4.05 -1.77 13.13
CA ASN A 30 -3.63 -3.17 13.08
C ASN A 30 -4.86 -4.07 12.81
N GLY A 31 -4.73 -5.06 11.93
CA GLY A 31 -5.84 -5.94 11.55
C GLY A 31 -6.81 -5.38 10.49
N SER A 32 -6.78 -4.07 10.19
CA SER A 32 -7.71 -3.43 9.25
C SER A 32 -7.57 -3.84 7.77
N GLY A 33 -6.56 -4.64 7.41
CA GLY A 33 -6.36 -5.15 6.06
C GLY A 33 -5.33 -4.40 5.19
N LYS A 34 -4.44 -3.60 5.80
CA LYS A 34 -3.39 -2.82 5.08
C LYS A 34 -2.59 -3.70 4.11
N THR A 35 -2.07 -4.82 4.59
CA THR A 35 -1.28 -5.77 3.77
C THR A 35 -2.11 -6.42 2.67
N SER A 36 -3.37 -6.78 2.93
CA SER A 36 -4.25 -7.33 1.89
C SER A 36 -4.50 -6.31 0.78
N ILE A 37 -4.69 -5.03 1.13
CA ILE A 37 -4.81 -3.96 0.12
C ILE A 37 -3.50 -3.73 -0.61
N ALA A 38 -2.36 -3.73 0.09
CA ALA A 38 -1.04 -3.61 -0.54
C ALA A 38 -0.77 -4.76 -1.53
N LEU A 39 -1.14 -5.99 -1.18
CA LEU A 39 -1.05 -7.17 -2.05
C LEU A 39 -2.00 -7.08 -3.24
N LEU A 40 -3.24 -6.63 -3.06
CA LEU A 40 -4.18 -6.37 -4.16
C LEU A 40 -3.58 -5.38 -5.17
N LEU A 41 -3.03 -4.26 -4.68
CA LEU A 41 -2.43 -3.23 -5.53
C LEU A 41 -1.16 -3.76 -6.22
N ALA A 42 -0.31 -4.52 -5.53
CA ALA A 42 0.83 -5.20 -6.15
C ALA A 42 0.40 -6.14 -7.29
N GLN A 43 -0.60 -6.99 -7.05
CA GLN A 43 -1.14 -7.92 -8.05
C GLN A 43 -1.80 -7.17 -9.23
N THR A 44 -2.38 -6.00 -8.97
CA THR A 44 -2.93 -5.11 -10.00
C THR A 44 -1.85 -4.67 -10.99
N TYR A 45 -0.72 -4.17 -10.49
CA TYR A 45 0.41 -3.79 -11.36
C TYR A 45 0.98 -5.01 -12.11
N LEU A 46 1.20 -6.12 -11.41
CA LEU A 46 1.76 -7.35 -12.00
C LEU A 46 0.88 -7.92 -13.12
N ARG A 47 -0.45 -7.97 -12.95
CA ARG A 47 -1.39 -8.41 -14.00
C ARG A 47 -1.42 -7.48 -15.21
N ALA A 48 -1.13 -6.20 -15.01
CA ALA A 48 -0.98 -5.23 -16.10
C ALA A 48 0.37 -5.37 -16.85
N GLY A 49 1.20 -6.36 -16.49
CA GLY A 49 2.52 -6.57 -17.09
C GLY A 49 3.63 -5.69 -16.52
N LEU A 50 3.36 -4.96 -15.44
CA LEU A 50 4.31 -4.08 -14.78
C LEU A 50 5.13 -4.85 -13.74
N SER A 51 6.37 -4.43 -13.53
CA SER A 51 7.26 -4.97 -12.51
C SER A 51 7.06 -4.29 -11.16
N VAL A 52 7.15 -5.05 -10.06
CA VAL A 52 6.92 -4.59 -8.68
C VAL A 52 8.11 -4.88 -7.78
N VAL A 53 8.54 -3.88 -7.01
CA VAL A 53 9.37 -4.07 -5.82
C VAL A 53 8.52 -3.92 -4.55
N TYR A 54 8.54 -4.92 -3.67
CA TYR A 54 7.76 -4.96 -2.44
C TYR A 54 8.69 -4.91 -1.23
N PHE A 55 8.63 -3.85 -0.45
CA PHE A 55 9.32 -3.69 0.82
C PHE A 55 8.39 -4.10 1.96
N THR A 56 8.74 -5.17 2.66
CA THR A 56 7.95 -5.72 3.77
C THR A 56 8.73 -5.74 5.08
N ASN A 57 8.04 -5.82 6.21
CA ASN A 57 8.66 -6.08 7.52
C ASN A 57 8.57 -7.56 7.93
N GLU A 58 7.90 -8.37 7.11
CA GLU A 58 7.59 -9.76 7.41
C GLU A 58 8.57 -10.73 6.73
N GLY A 59 9.37 -11.43 7.54
CA GLY A 59 10.10 -12.62 7.13
C GLY A 59 11.02 -12.46 5.92
N GLY A 60 11.41 -13.59 5.34
CA GLY A 60 12.14 -13.65 4.07
C GLY A 60 11.21 -13.58 2.85
N SER A 61 11.75 -13.22 1.70
CA SER A 61 11.00 -13.05 0.44
C SER A 61 10.14 -14.26 0.07
N TYR A 62 10.72 -15.46 0.10
CA TYR A 62 10.00 -16.71 -0.19
C TYR A 62 8.84 -16.96 0.80
N THR A 63 9.08 -16.76 2.10
CA THR A 63 8.06 -16.91 3.14
C THR A 63 6.92 -15.92 2.95
N PHE A 64 7.23 -14.66 2.63
CA PHE A 64 6.24 -13.63 2.36
C PHE A 64 5.35 -14.01 1.17
N VAL A 65 5.95 -14.44 0.06
CA VAL A 65 5.19 -14.82 -1.15
C VAL A 65 4.27 -16.02 -0.89
N ASN A 66 4.71 -17.02 -0.13
CA ASN A 66 3.86 -18.15 0.22
C ASN A 66 2.70 -17.75 1.14
N LYS A 67 2.94 -16.90 2.15
CA LYS A 67 1.86 -16.36 3.00
C LYS A 67 0.85 -15.52 2.21
N ALA A 68 1.33 -14.74 1.23
CA ALA A 68 0.45 -14.01 0.33
C ALA A 68 -0.46 -14.97 -0.46
N LYS A 69 0.11 -16.07 -0.97
CA LYS A 69 -0.64 -17.13 -1.66
C LYS A 69 -1.66 -17.82 -0.75
N GLU A 70 -1.30 -18.15 0.49
CA GLU A 70 -2.21 -18.70 1.51
C GLU A 70 -3.36 -17.72 1.85
N SER A 71 -3.15 -16.43 1.63
CA SER A 71 -4.15 -15.37 1.83
C SER A 71 -4.90 -15.02 0.54
N GLY A 72 -4.83 -15.86 -0.49
CA GLY A 72 -5.54 -15.67 -1.77
C GLY A 72 -4.86 -14.76 -2.79
N PHE A 73 -3.62 -14.32 -2.53
CA PHE A 73 -2.82 -13.50 -3.45
C PHE A 73 -1.69 -14.32 -4.05
N ASP A 74 -1.95 -15.07 -5.12
CA ASP A 74 -0.90 -15.82 -5.80
C ASP A 74 0.01 -14.88 -6.60
N LEU A 75 1.22 -14.67 -6.08
CA LEU A 75 2.27 -13.85 -6.68
C LEU A 75 3.50 -14.68 -7.09
N PHE A 76 3.43 -16.00 -6.98
CA PHE A 76 4.60 -16.87 -7.03
C PHE A 76 5.28 -16.86 -8.41
N ASP A 77 4.50 -16.89 -9.49
CA ASP A 77 5.05 -16.88 -10.86
C ASP A 77 5.76 -15.56 -11.18
N TYR A 78 5.23 -14.43 -10.70
CA TYR A 78 5.87 -13.13 -10.85
C TYR A 78 7.20 -13.07 -10.07
N PHE A 79 7.24 -13.68 -8.89
CA PHE A 79 8.44 -13.79 -8.09
C PHE A 79 9.53 -14.63 -8.80
N LEU A 80 9.16 -15.80 -9.33
CA LEU A 80 10.09 -16.68 -10.06
C LEU A 80 10.67 -16.01 -11.32
N ARG A 81 9.86 -15.24 -12.04
CA ARG A 81 10.28 -14.53 -13.27
C ARG A 81 11.04 -13.22 -12.98
N GLY A 82 11.11 -12.81 -11.72
CA GLY A 82 11.79 -11.59 -11.29
C GLY A 82 11.02 -10.29 -11.55
N SER A 83 9.79 -10.36 -12.07
CA SER A 83 8.91 -9.20 -12.21
C SER A 83 8.36 -8.75 -10.85
N LEU A 84 8.37 -9.62 -9.83
CA LEU A 84 8.24 -9.25 -8.42
C LEU A 84 9.56 -9.47 -7.68
N ARG A 85 10.06 -8.45 -7.00
CA ARG A 85 11.12 -8.60 -5.99
C ARG A 85 10.62 -8.17 -4.62
N VAL A 86 10.97 -8.95 -3.60
CA VAL A 86 10.58 -8.66 -2.21
C VAL A 86 11.83 -8.42 -1.37
N TYR A 87 11.89 -7.28 -0.68
CA TYR A 87 12.95 -6.93 0.26
C TYR A 87 12.38 -6.78 1.67
N THR A 88 13.10 -7.29 2.66
CA THR A 88 12.74 -7.06 4.06
C THR A 88 13.40 -5.79 4.59
N MET A 89 12.61 -4.94 5.25
CA MET A 89 13.08 -3.75 5.97
C MET A 89 13.44 -4.06 7.42
N ASN A 90 13.10 -5.25 7.92
CA ASN A 90 13.53 -5.70 9.23
C ASN A 90 14.99 -6.17 9.15
N VAL A 91 15.89 -5.35 9.67
CA VAL A 91 17.34 -5.57 9.63
C VAL A 91 17.86 -6.38 10.83
N GLY A 92 16.98 -6.99 11.62
CA GLY A 92 17.36 -7.84 12.76
C GLY A 92 17.93 -7.08 13.97
N VAL A 93 17.82 -5.75 13.96
CA VAL A 93 18.21 -4.87 15.09
C VAL A 93 17.03 -4.00 15.52
N PRO A 94 16.98 -3.55 16.79
CA PRO A 94 15.93 -2.63 17.24
C PRO A 94 15.90 -1.35 16.42
N VAL A 95 14.68 -0.88 16.12
CA VAL A 95 14.49 0.40 15.45
C VAL A 95 14.70 1.53 16.46
N THR A 96 15.86 2.16 16.37
CA THR A 96 16.16 3.42 17.07
C THR A 96 15.94 4.60 16.12
N ARG A 97 15.93 5.82 16.66
CA ARG A 97 15.90 7.05 15.84
C ARG A 97 16.98 7.05 14.74
N ASN A 98 18.21 6.70 15.09
CA ASN A 98 19.34 6.65 14.16
C ASN A 98 19.16 5.56 13.09
N THR A 99 18.70 4.36 13.48
CA THR A 99 18.43 3.28 12.53
C THR A 99 17.30 3.67 11.57
N ALA A 100 16.22 4.24 12.08
CA ALA A 100 15.09 4.69 11.28
C ALA A 100 15.49 5.80 10.30
N GLU A 101 16.24 6.79 10.77
CA GLU A 101 16.75 7.89 9.93
C GLU A 101 17.64 7.38 8.78
N LYS A 102 18.56 6.46 9.08
CA LYS A 102 19.43 5.84 8.05
C LYS A 102 18.64 5.04 7.02
N LEU A 103 17.70 4.20 7.46
CA LEU A 103 16.89 3.37 6.56
C LEU A 103 15.97 4.22 5.70
N LEU A 104 15.32 5.23 6.26
CA LEU A 104 14.50 6.18 5.49
C LEU A 104 15.34 7.01 4.53
N GLY A 105 16.55 7.41 4.92
CA GLY A 105 17.50 8.09 4.02
C GLY A 105 17.91 7.21 2.84
N ALA A 106 18.22 5.94 3.09
CA ALA A 106 18.54 4.97 2.04
C ALA A 106 17.36 4.74 1.09
N LEU A 107 16.14 4.55 1.61
CA LEU A 107 14.93 4.48 0.79
C LEU A 107 14.76 5.76 -0.04
N SER A 108 14.81 6.93 0.60
CA SER A 108 14.67 8.22 -0.08
C SER A 108 15.67 8.39 -1.23
N TYR A 109 16.93 7.97 -1.01
CA TYR A 109 17.97 7.99 -2.04
C TYR A 109 17.64 7.03 -3.19
N ILE A 110 17.27 5.78 -2.90
CA ILE A 110 16.93 4.76 -3.91
C ILE A 110 15.78 5.24 -4.79
N PHE A 111 14.68 5.73 -4.20
CA PHE A 111 13.55 6.28 -4.93
C PHE A 111 13.93 7.55 -5.73
N THR A 112 14.66 8.48 -5.12
CA THR A 112 15.07 9.72 -5.82
C THR A 112 16.06 9.46 -6.96
N SER A 113 16.89 8.42 -6.87
CA SER A 113 17.88 8.10 -7.90
C SER A 113 17.26 7.62 -9.22
N GLY A 114 16.03 7.10 -9.19
CA GLY A 114 15.38 6.46 -10.35
C GLY A 114 16.02 5.14 -10.79
N ARG A 115 16.91 4.56 -9.96
CA ARG A 115 17.68 3.35 -10.29
C ARG A 115 17.02 2.04 -9.85
N LEU A 116 15.79 2.09 -9.32
CA LEU A 116 15.07 0.88 -8.92
C LEU A 116 14.87 -0.08 -10.09
N GLY A 117 14.57 0.44 -11.29
CA GLY A 117 14.32 -0.38 -12.47
C GLY A 117 13.01 -1.18 -12.39
N PHE A 118 12.05 -0.71 -11.57
CA PHE A 118 10.72 -1.28 -11.43
C PHE A 118 9.66 -0.24 -11.80
N ASP A 119 8.52 -0.70 -12.31
CA ASP A 119 7.40 0.14 -12.71
C ASP A 119 6.50 0.53 -11.52
N ALA A 120 6.53 -0.28 -10.46
CA ALA A 120 5.82 0.00 -9.22
C ALA A 120 6.59 -0.43 -7.97
N ALA A 121 6.32 0.25 -6.86
CA ALA A 121 6.84 -0.09 -5.54
C ALA A 121 5.73 -0.14 -4.48
N VAL A 122 5.89 -1.04 -3.51
CA VAL A 122 5.03 -1.14 -2.34
C VAL A 122 5.89 -1.06 -1.08
N ILE A 123 5.53 -0.20 -0.13
CA ILE A 123 6.15 -0.11 1.19
C ILE A 123 5.08 -0.50 2.22
N ASP A 124 5.16 -1.75 2.69
CA ASP A 124 4.21 -2.35 3.62
C ASP A 124 4.95 -2.96 4.82
N THR A 125 5.25 -2.19 5.86
CA THR A 125 4.66 -0.89 6.23
C THR A 125 5.71 0.13 6.61
N LEU A 126 5.43 1.40 6.32
CA LEU A 126 6.24 2.52 6.78
C LEU A 126 6.24 2.64 8.32
N SER A 127 5.18 2.16 8.98
CA SER A 127 4.96 2.27 10.44
C SER A 127 6.15 1.80 11.27
N TYR A 128 6.85 0.77 10.78
CA TYR A 128 8.02 0.20 11.45
C TYR A 128 9.15 1.22 11.60
N LEU A 129 9.35 2.09 10.60
CA LEU A 129 10.39 3.12 10.62
C LEU A 129 9.86 4.46 11.15
N SER A 130 8.66 4.86 10.74
CA SER A 130 8.13 6.20 11.06
C SER A 130 7.87 6.43 12.55
N SER A 131 7.64 5.36 13.32
CA SER A 131 7.43 5.45 14.78
C SER A 131 8.63 6.00 15.56
N ALA A 132 9.86 5.82 15.05
CA ALA A 132 11.09 6.31 15.69
C ALA A 132 11.80 7.41 14.88
N ALA A 133 11.40 7.62 13.62
CA ALA A 133 12.07 8.51 12.70
C ALA A 133 11.85 10.00 13.01
N PRO A 134 12.83 10.87 12.70
CA PRO A 134 12.59 12.30 12.62
C PRO A 134 11.53 12.66 11.58
N GLU A 135 10.74 13.71 11.85
CA GLU A 135 9.74 14.24 10.92
C GLU A 135 10.35 14.59 9.54
N SER A 136 11.55 15.18 9.54
CA SER A 136 12.29 15.52 8.33
C SER A 136 12.60 14.32 7.45
N SER A 137 12.93 13.17 8.04
CA SER A 137 13.21 11.93 7.30
C SER A 137 11.95 11.37 6.64
N ILE A 138 10.81 11.43 7.33
CA ILE A 138 9.52 11.00 6.78
C ILE A 138 9.12 11.93 5.62
N LYS A 139 9.23 13.25 5.82
CA LYS A 139 8.96 14.24 4.77
C LYS A 139 9.83 14.01 3.53
N MET A 140 11.13 13.83 3.73
CA MET A 140 12.09 13.55 2.65
C MET A 140 11.73 12.27 1.88
N LEU A 141 11.27 11.22 2.57
CA LEU A 141 10.80 10.01 1.91
C LEU A 141 9.58 10.32 1.03
N PHE A 142 8.55 10.96 1.56
CA PHE A 142 7.35 11.27 0.76
C PHE A 142 7.65 12.16 -0.46
N GLU A 143 8.58 13.11 -0.34
CA GLU A 143 9.07 13.89 -1.49
C GLU A 143 9.78 12.99 -2.53
N ALA A 144 10.58 12.02 -2.09
CA ALA A 144 11.21 11.03 -2.97
C ALA A 144 10.18 10.12 -3.67
N LEU A 145 9.15 9.67 -2.95
CA LEU A 145 8.07 8.86 -3.50
C LEU A 145 7.28 9.66 -4.55
N ARG A 146 6.92 10.92 -4.27
CA ARG A 146 6.26 11.81 -5.22
C ARG A 146 7.08 12.00 -6.49
N LYS A 147 8.38 12.30 -6.36
CA LYS A 147 9.31 12.43 -7.49
C LYS A 147 9.45 11.14 -8.30
N SER A 148 9.25 9.97 -7.69
CA SER A 148 9.24 8.68 -8.40
C SER A 148 7.94 8.52 -9.18
N ALA A 149 6.81 8.91 -8.60
CA ALA A 149 5.53 8.92 -9.28
C ALA A 149 5.47 9.88 -10.46
N ASP A 150 6.05 11.07 -10.32
CA ASP A 150 6.19 12.04 -11.42
C ASP A 150 7.06 11.51 -12.58
N ARG A 151 7.92 10.52 -12.31
CA ARG A 151 8.77 9.85 -13.30
C ARG A 151 8.15 8.60 -13.91
N GLY A 152 6.88 8.30 -13.61
CA GLY A 152 6.17 7.17 -14.22
C GLY A 152 6.06 5.92 -13.34
N MET A 153 6.54 5.95 -12.09
CA MET A 153 6.43 4.81 -11.18
C MET A 153 5.11 4.84 -10.39
N SER A 154 4.46 3.70 -10.16
CA SER A 154 3.40 3.64 -9.15
C SER A 154 3.97 3.32 -7.77
N VAL A 155 3.52 4.00 -6.73
CA VAL A 155 3.99 3.79 -5.35
C VAL A 155 2.81 3.61 -4.42
N VAL A 156 2.83 2.53 -3.64
CA VAL A 156 1.89 2.29 -2.53
C VAL A 156 2.67 2.35 -1.22
N VAL A 157 2.16 3.10 -0.25
CA VAL A 157 2.72 3.14 1.10
C VAL A 157 1.63 2.89 2.13
N THR A 158 1.84 1.92 3.02
CA THR A 158 0.92 1.64 4.12
C THR A 158 1.47 2.18 5.44
N PHE A 159 0.60 2.69 6.31
CA PHE A 159 1.00 3.11 7.65
C PHE A 159 -0.14 3.06 8.66
N HIS A 160 0.23 2.95 9.93
CA HIS A 160 -0.68 3.11 11.06
C HIS A 160 -0.85 4.61 11.37
N PRO A 161 -2.08 5.11 11.60
CA PRO A 161 -2.35 6.54 11.78
C PRO A 161 -1.51 7.20 12.88
N ASN A 162 -1.30 6.49 14.00
CA ASN A 162 -0.52 6.99 15.14
C ASN A 162 1.01 6.94 14.96
N THR A 163 1.51 6.45 13.83
CA THR A 163 2.96 6.34 13.56
C THR A 163 3.50 7.45 12.67
N LEU A 164 2.64 8.37 12.22
CA LEU A 164 3.04 9.57 11.51
C LEU A 164 2.87 10.80 12.42
N PRO A 165 3.82 11.75 12.40
CA PRO A 165 3.63 13.05 13.05
C PRO A 165 2.37 13.75 12.54
N LYS A 166 1.56 14.31 13.44
CA LYS A 166 0.31 15.02 13.09
C LYS A 166 0.54 16.14 12.07
N ALA A 167 1.66 16.85 12.19
CA ALA A 167 2.06 17.91 11.28
C ALA A 167 2.20 17.46 9.82
N LEU A 168 2.47 16.16 9.58
CA LEU A 168 2.62 15.59 8.24
C LEU A 168 1.34 14.99 7.66
N SER A 169 0.26 14.84 8.45
CA SER A 169 -0.96 14.16 7.97
C SER A 169 -1.58 14.83 6.74
N GLU A 170 -1.82 16.15 6.81
CA GLU A 170 -2.38 16.91 5.70
C GLU A 170 -1.39 17.07 4.52
N PRO A 171 -0.10 17.41 4.74
CA PRO A 171 0.89 17.41 3.67
C PRO A 171 0.99 16.09 2.90
N ILE A 172 0.96 14.94 3.59
CA ILE A 172 1.00 13.61 2.96
C ILE A 172 -0.26 13.38 2.12
N LYS A 173 -1.46 13.63 2.66
CA LYS A 173 -2.73 13.53 1.91
C LYS A 173 -2.73 14.40 0.65
N ALA A 174 -2.20 15.62 0.76
CA ALA A 174 -2.11 16.54 -0.37
C ALA A 174 -1.17 16.02 -1.47
N THR A 175 -0.03 15.44 -1.07
CA THR A 175 1.02 14.93 -1.97
C THR A 175 0.60 13.68 -2.76
N CYS A 176 -0.23 12.82 -2.16
CA CYS A 176 -0.69 11.58 -2.78
C CYS A 176 -1.75 11.80 -3.86
N ASP A 177 -1.72 11.00 -4.92
CA ASP A 177 -2.79 10.89 -5.91
C ASP A 177 -3.98 10.10 -5.34
N GLY A 178 -3.71 9.15 -4.44
CA GLY A 178 -4.73 8.36 -3.73
C GLY A 178 -4.50 8.35 -2.22
N TYR A 179 -5.58 8.43 -1.45
CA TYR A 179 -5.57 8.28 0.00
C TYR A 179 -6.73 7.38 0.43
N ILE A 180 -6.37 6.21 0.95
CA ILE A 180 -7.30 5.17 1.36
C ILE A 180 -7.20 5.02 2.88
N LYS A 181 -8.36 5.00 3.57
CA LYS A 181 -8.45 4.71 5.00
C LYS A 181 -9.10 3.36 5.23
N LEU A 182 -8.46 2.54 6.05
CA LEU A 182 -8.97 1.26 6.50
C LEU A 182 -9.37 1.36 7.97
N SER A 183 -10.59 0.91 8.26
CA SER A 183 -11.14 0.83 9.61
C SER A 183 -11.86 -0.49 9.82
N GLU A 184 -12.13 -0.83 11.08
CA GLU A 184 -13.01 -1.95 11.42
C GLU A 184 -14.40 -1.44 11.77
N ALA A 185 -15.43 -2.18 11.36
CA ALA A 185 -16.81 -1.99 11.79
C ALA A 185 -17.32 -3.31 12.41
N SER A 186 -18.28 -3.22 13.32
CA SER A 186 -18.96 -4.40 13.86
C SER A 186 -20.42 -4.38 13.45
N LEU A 187 -20.87 -5.40 12.72
CA LEU A 187 -22.26 -5.56 12.30
C LEU A 187 -22.73 -6.98 12.66
N GLY A 188 -23.79 -7.09 13.45
CA GLY A 188 -24.33 -8.39 13.87
C GLY A 188 -23.32 -9.30 14.57
N GLY A 189 -22.39 -8.73 15.35
CA GLY A 189 -21.34 -9.47 16.06
C GLY A 189 -20.17 -9.92 15.19
N ARG A 190 -20.19 -9.65 13.88
CA ARG A 190 -19.05 -9.90 12.98
C ARG A 190 -18.22 -8.63 12.83
N ARG A 191 -16.89 -8.78 12.90
CA ARG A 191 -15.94 -7.72 12.57
C ARG A 191 -15.76 -7.67 11.05
N LEU A 192 -16.02 -6.52 10.46
CA LEU A 192 -15.90 -6.26 9.04
C LEU A 192 -14.81 -5.22 8.81
N LYS A 193 -14.07 -5.34 7.72
CA LYS A 193 -13.09 -4.32 7.32
C LYS A 193 -13.77 -3.35 6.39
N VAL A 194 -13.48 -2.06 6.55
CA VAL A 194 -14.06 -0.99 5.75
C VAL A 194 -12.92 -0.22 5.10
N LEU A 195 -12.94 -0.20 3.77
CA LEU A 195 -12.08 0.62 2.94
C LEU A 195 -12.83 1.89 2.57
N THR A 196 -12.30 3.05 2.93
CA THR A 196 -12.84 4.36 2.57
C THR A 196 -11.86 5.04 1.62
N ILE A 197 -12.33 5.39 0.42
CA ILE A 197 -11.55 6.23 -0.51
C ILE A 197 -11.76 7.69 -0.11
N VAL A 198 -10.73 8.29 0.50
CA VAL A 198 -10.74 9.71 0.87
C VAL A 198 -10.41 10.58 -0.34
N LYS A 199 -9.48 10.11 -1.17
CA LYS A 199 -9.05 10.76 -2.41
C LYS A 199 -8.60 9.69 -3.39
N LEU A 200 -8.92 9.85 -4.67
CA LEU A 200 -8.28 9.12 -5.75
C LEU A 200 -8.33 9.97 -7.02
N LYS A 201 -7.17 10.18 -7.63
CA LYS A 201 -7.08 10.89 -8.91
C LYS A 201 -7.88 10.15 -9.99
N GLY A 202 -8.74 10.87 -10.69
CA GLY A 202 -9.59 10.32 -11.75
C GLY A 202 -10.99 9.92 -11.29
N LEU A 203 -11.25 9.82 -9.98
CA LEU A 203 -12.62 9.68 -9.47
C LEU A 203 -13.34 11.04 -9.52
N PRO A 204 -14.63 11.11 -9.92
CA PRO A 204 -15.43 12.33 -9.86
C PRO A 204 -15.43 12.94 -8.45
N SER A 205 -15.29 14.26 -8.38
CA SER A 205 -15.28 14.98 -7.10
C SER A 205 -16.58 14.72 -6.31
N GLY A 206 -16.46 14.26 -5.06
CA GLY A 206 -17.60 14.03 -4.15
C GLY A 206 -17.96 12.56 -3.89
N ALA A 207 -17.37 11.60 -4.61
CA ALA A 207 -17.57 10.19 -4.33
C ALA A 207 -16.74 9.73 -3.11
N GLN A 208 -17.25 9.95 -1.89
CA GLN A 208 -16.81 9.16 -0.74
C GLN A 208 -17.44 7.77 -0.87
N SER A 209 -16.71 6.85 -1.48
CA SER A 209 -17.10 5.45 -1.54
C SER A 209 -16.44 4.67 -0.41
N SER A 210 -17.27 4.01 0.39
CA SER A 210 -16.85 2.97 1.31
C SER A 210 -17.12 1.60 0.70
N ILE A 211 -16.22 0.67 0.95
CA ILE A 211 -16.32 -0.73 0.54
C ILE A 211 -16.10 -1.54 1.80
N THR A 212 -17.07 -2.37 2.14
CA THR A 212 -16.89 -3.36 3.20
C THR A 212 -16.32 -4.63 2.59
N PHE A 213 -15.34 -5.21 3.24
CA PHE A 213 -14.68 -6.42 2.76
C PHE A 213 -14.23 -7.32 3.90
N ASP A 214 -13.91 -8.55 3.55
CA ASP A 214 -13.12 -9.45 4.37
C ASP A 214 -12.01 -10.09 3.53
N VAL A 215 -11.07 -10.75 4.21
CA VAL A 215 -9.96 -11.46 3.57
C VAL A 215 -10.26 -12.95 3.61
N ASP A 216 -10.52 -13.52 2.44
CA ASP A 216 -10.81 -14.93 2.24
C ASP A 216 -9.56 -15.64 1.71
N PRO A 217 -9.10 -16.74 2.34
CA PRO A 217 -7.91 -17.49 1.88
C PRO A 217 -7.96 -17.95 0.42
N ALA A 218 -9.15 -18.17 -0.15
CA ALA A 218 -9.30 -18.64 -1.53
C ALA A 218 -9.35 -17.49 -2.54
N PHE A 219 -9.86 -16.32 -2.15
CA PHE A 219 -10.18 -15.23 -3.08
C PHE A 219 -9.44 -13.92 -2.80
N GLY A 220 -8.67 -13.84 -1.72
CA GLY A 220 -8.04 -12.61 -1.27
C GLY A 220 -9.11 -11.66 -0.74
N ILE A 221 -9.35 -10.54 -1.42
CA ILE A 221 -10.36 -9.57 -0.99
C ILE A 221 -11.74 -9.97 -1.47
N LYS A 222 -12.64 -10.21 -0.52
CA LYS A 222 -14.05 -10.47 -0.76
C LYS A 222 -14.87 -9.29 -0.29
N VAL A 223 -15.53 -8.60 -1.22
CA VAL A 223 -16.43 -7.49 -0.89
C VAL A 223 -17.70 -8.05 -0.25
N ILE A 224 -18.17 -7.35 0.79
CA ILE A 224 -19.37 -7.70 1.54
C ILE A 224 -20.43 -6.64 1.23
N PRO A 225 -21.51 -7.00 0.54
CA PRO A 225 -22.62 -6.08 0.32
C PRO A 225 -23.26 -5.74 1.66
N ILE A 226 -23.15 -4.49 2.11
CA ILE A 226 -23.99 -3.99 3.18
C ILE A 226 -25.25 -3.43 2.54
N VAL A 227 -26.36 -4.14 2.70
CA VAL A 227 -27.69 -3.56 2.49
C VAL A 227 -28.04 -2.84 3.79
N LEU A 228 -28.03 -1.51 3.76
CA LEU A 228 -28.64 -0.73 4.84
C LEU A 228 -30.16 -0.93 4.69
N SER A 229 -30.72 -1.80 5.53
CA SER A 229 -32.18 -1.94 5.72
C SER A 229 -32.73 -0.73 6.47
#